data_AF-A0A3M7RG93-F1
#
_entry.id   AF-A0A3M7RG93-F1
#
_cell.length_a   1.000
_cell.length_b   1.000
_cell.length_c   1.000
_cell.angle_alpha   90.00
_cell.angle_beta   90.00
_cell.angle_gamma   90.00
#
_symmetry.space_group_name_H-M   'P 1'
#
loop_
_entity.id
_entity.type
_entity.pdbx_description
1 polymer ?
#
loop_
_entity_poly.entity_id
_entity_poly.type
_entity_poly.pdbx_seq_one_letter_code
_entity_poly.pdbx_strand_id
1 'polypeptide(L)' 'MNPANVPKARPIEDCWGNLKAKVYEGDWKAINLKQLENKICTCLSNMDPKVVQNDVKTVRSRLDIIRRHVVQYLK' A
#
# COMPACT_ATOMS: atom_id res chain seq x y z
N MET A 1 -13.86 7.25 -11.60
CA MET A 1 -12.60 7.34 -12.37
C MET A 1 -11.45 7.56 -11.38
N ASN A 2 -10.34 6.81 -11.48
CA ASN A 2 -9.16 7.00 -10.62
C ASN A 2 -8.28 8.10 -11.24
N PRO A 3 -7.97 9.20 -10.55
CA PRO A 3 -7.15 10.26 -11.14
C PRO A 3 -5.74 9.74 -11.48
N ALA A 4 -5.30 10.06 -12.70
CA ALA A 4 -3.90 9.91 -13.09
C ALA A 4 -3.08 10.87 -12.22
N ASN A 5 -1.99 10.39 -11.62
CA ASN A 5 -1.09 11.18 -10.77
C ASN A 5 -1.52 11.48 -9.31
N VAL A 6 -2.36 10.64 -8.70
CA VAL A 6 -2.62 10.71 -7.24
C VAL A 6 -2.37 9.36 -6.55
N PRO A 7 -1.12 8.84 -6.58
CA PRO A 7 -0.80 7.54 -5.97
C PRO A 7 -1.06 7.52 -4.46
N LYS A 8 -0.88 8.65 -3.76
CA LYS A 8 -1.15 8.79 -2.32
C LYS A 8 -2.62 8.51 -1.92
N ALA A 9 -3.56 8.66 -2.86
CA ALA A 9 -4.97 8.36 -2.63
C ALA A 9 -5.32 6.87 -2.90
N ARG A 10 -4.38 6.07 -3.43
CA ARG A 10 -4.61 4.68 -3.81
C ARG A 10 -4.21 3.76 -2.66
N PRO A 11 -5.15 3.12 -1.95
CA PRO A 11 -4.83 2.26 -0.82
C PRO A 11 -4.07 0.98 -1.21
N ILE A 12 -4.04 0.63 -2.50
CA ILE A 12 -3.23 -0.48 -3.01
C ILE A 12 -1.72 -0.24 -2.84
N GLU A 13 -1.27 1.02 -2.87
CA GLU A 13 0.14 1.36 -2.65
C GLU A 13 0.56 1.04 -1.21
N ASP A 14 -0.30 1.35 -0.22
CA ASP A 14 -0.05 1.00 1.19
C ASP A 14 -0.08 -0.52 1.40
N CYS A 15 -1.02 -1.22 0.75
CA CYS A 15 -1.09 -2.68 0.79
C CYS A 15 0.22 -3.32 0.30
N TRP A 16 0.73 -2.87 -0.86
CA TRP A 16 2.02 -3.34 -1.37
C TRP A 16 3.19 -2.95 -0.47
N GLY A 17 3.18 -1.74 0.11
CA GLY A 17 4.19 -1.31 1.09
C GLY A 17 4.25 -2.20 2.33
N ASN A 18 3.08 -2.50 2.91
CA ASN A 18 2.93 -3.38 4.06
C ASN A 18 3.38 -4.82 3.74
N LEU A 19 2.98 -5.34 2.58
CA LEU A 19 3.41 -6.66 2.12
C LEU A 19 4.93 -6.71 1.92
N LYS A 20 5.50 -5.69 1.27
CA LYS A 20 6.95 -5.59 1.04
C LYS A 20 7.71 -5.59 2.38
N ALA A 21 7.26 -4.82 3.35
CA ALA A 21 7.88 -4.79 4.69
C ALA A 21 7.91 -6.19 5.33
N LYS A 22 6.82 -6.97 5.22
CA LYS A 22 6.78 -8.35 5.72
C LYS A 22 7.64 -9.33 4.92
N VAL A 23 7.69 -9.20 3.60
CA VAL A 23 8.49 -10.09 2.74
C VAL A 23 9.98 -9.97 3.05
N TYR A 24 10.46 -8.75 3.28
CA TYR A 24 11.87 -8.43 3.53
C TYR A 24 12.21 -8.25 5.02
N GLU A 25 11.33 -8.68 5.93
CA GLU A 25 11.58 -8.63 7.37
C GLU A 25 12.85 -9.42 7.75
N GLY A 26 13.68 -8.85 8.63
CA GLY A 26 14.91 -9.50 9.11
C GLY A 26 16.00 -9.66 8.04
N ASP A 27 16.11 -8.70 7.11
CA ASP A 27 17.06 -8.72 5.98
C ASP A 27 16.93 -9.97 5.10
N TRP A 28 15.74 -10.57 5.07
CA TRP A 28 15.47 -11.74 4.25
C TRP A 28 15.69 -11.44 2.76
N LYS A 29 16.39 -12.33 2.05
CA LYS A 29 16.66 -12.20 0.61
C LYS A 29 16.28 -13.49 -0.10
N ALA A 30 15.62 -13.35 -1.24
CA ALA A 30 15.34 -14.48 -2.11
C ALA A 30 16.60 -14.89 -2.87
N ILE A 31 16.83 -16.19 -2.98
CA ILE A 31 17.90 -16.81 -3.77
C ILE A 31 17.43 -16.99 -5.23
N ASN A 32 16.13 -17.23 -5.43
CA ASN A 32 15.53 -17.40 -6.74
C ASN A 32 14.07 -16.89 -6.79
N LEU A 33 13.51 -16.78 -8.00
CA LEU A 33 12.15 -16.30 -8.21
C LEU A 33 11.09 -17.17 -7.53
N LYS A 34 11.28 -18.49 -7.48
CA LYS A 34 10.29 -19.39 -6.86
C LYS A 34 10.21 -19.19 -5.35
N GLN A 35 11.35 -18.97 -4.71
CA GLN A 35 11.42 -18.66 -3.29
C GLN A 35 10.74 -17.33 -2.98
N LEU A 36 10.94 -16.32 -3.84
CA LEU A 36 10.26 -15.02 -3.71
C LEU A 36 8.74 -15.17 -3.86
N GLU A 37 8.27 -15.88 -4.89
CA GLU A 37 6.85 -16.15 -5.13
C GLU A 37 6.20 -16.84 -3.92
N ASN A 38 6.83 -17.91 -3.41
CA ASN A 38 6.34 -18.63 -2.24
C ASN A 38 6.29 -17.72 -1.00
N LYS A 39 7.34 -16.91 -0.76
CA LYS A 39 7.38 -15.97 0.36
C LYS A 39 6.27 -14.92 0.26
N ILE A 40 6.03 -14.37 -0.93
CA ILE A 40 4.94 -13.41 -1.18
C ILE A 40 3.59 -14.05 -0.86
N CYS A 41 3.31 -15.25 -1.37
CA CYS A 41 2.07 -15.98 -1.10
C CYS A 41 1.87 -16.26 0.39
N THR A 42 2.93 -16.70 1.10
CA THR A 42 2.87 -16.94 2.54
C THR A 42 2.63 -15.64 3.32
N CYS A 43 3.33 -14.55 2.99
CA CYS A 43 3.13 -13.26 3.64
C CYS A 43 1.74 -12.69 3.41
N LEU A 44 1.19 -12.86 2.20
CA LEU A 44 -0.19 -12.49 1.85
C LEU A 44 -1.22 -13.27 2.68
N SER A 45 -1.10 -14.60 2.75
CA SER A 45 -2.01 -15.44 3.54
C SER A 45 -1.97 -15.16 5.05
N ASN A 46 -0.82 -14.70 5.56
CA ASN A 46 -0.62 -14.34 6.96
C ASN A 46 -0.92 -12.86 7.28
N MET A 47 -1.35 -12.08 6.29
CA MET A 47 -1.68 -10.68 6.51
C MET A 47 -3.08 -10.57 7.11
N ASP A 48 -3.22 -9.82 8.22
CA ASP A 48 -4.52 -9.57 8.83
C ASP A 48 -5.38 -8.76 7.83
N PRO A 49 -6.55 -9.27 7.39
CA PRO A 49 -7.44 -8.57 6.48
C PRO A 49 -7.85 -7.18 6.98
N LYS A 50 -7.83 -6.94 8.30
CA LYS A 50 -8.13 -5.64 8.90
C LYS A 50 -7.16 -4.55 8.45
N VAL A 51 -5.90 -4.89 8.14
CA VAL A 51 -4.91 -3.93 7.64
C VAL A 51 -5.39 -3.32 6.31
N VAL A 52 -5.75 -4.18 5.36
CA VAL A 52 -6.24 -3.75 4.04
C VAL A 52 -7.56 -2.99 4.16
N GLN A 53 -8.47 -3.44 5.04
CA GLN A 53 -9.73 -2.73 5.28
C GLN A 53 -9.50 -1.33 5.86
N ASN A 54 -8.53 -1.17 6.74
CA ASN A 54 -8.18 0.13 7.32
C ASN A 54 -7.60 1.05 6.25
N ASP A 55 -6.72 0.56 5.38
CA ASP A 55 -6.16 1.34 4.27
C ASP A 55 -7.28 1.92 3.39
N VAL A 56 -8.27 1.10 3.02
CA VAL A 56 -9.43 1.54 2.23
C VAL A 56 -10.29 2.58 2.98
N LYS A 57 -10.51 2.41 4.28
CA LYS A 57 -11.27 3.37 5.10
C LYS A 57 -10.62 4.76 5.12
N THR A 58 -9.28 4.84 5.00
CA THR A 58 -8.57 6.13 5.03
C THR A 58 -8.68 6.95 3.74
N VAL A 59 -9.16 6.36 2.63
CA VAL A 59 -9.20 7.01 1.32
C VAL A 59 -9.96 8.34 1.34
N ARG A 60 -11.12 8.38 2.01
CA ARG A 60 -11.93 9.61 2.11
C ARG A 60 -11.14 10.75 2.76
N SER A 61 -10.47 10.46 3.87
CA SER A 61 -9.66 11.45 4.58
C SER A 61 -8.46 11.90 3.76
N ARG A 62 -7.80 10.98 3.04
CA ARG A 62 -6.69 11.30 2.13
C ARG A 62 -7.13 12.22 0.99
N LEU A 63 -8.29 11.93 0.38
CA LEU A 63 -8.86 12.80 -0.65
C LEU A 63 -9.20 14.19 -0.11
N ASP A 64 -9.74 14.28 1.11
CA ASP A 64 -10.03 15.57 1.75
C ASP A 64 -8.75 16.37 2.03
N ILE A 65 -7.69 15.72 2.52
CA ILE A 65 -6.38 16.33 2.72
C ILE A 65 -5.83 16.85 1.39
N ILE A 66 -5.87 16.04 0.33
CA ILE A 66 -5.40 16.43 -0.99
C ILE A 66 -6.19 17.62 -1.52
N ARG A 67 -7.53 17.59 -1.39
CA ARG A 67 -8.39 18.72 -1.75
C ARG A 67 -7.97 20.01 -1.03
N ARG A 68 -7.75 19.95 0.29
CA ARG A 68 -7.35 21.13 1.08
C ARG A 68 -5.99 21.68 0.68
N HIS A 69 -5.01 20.82 0.38
CA HIS A 69 -3.65 21.24 0.04
C HIS A 69 -3.49 21.66 -1.41
N VAL A 70 -4.15 21.00 -2.37
CA VAL A 70 -4.12 21.40 -3.79
C VAL A 70 -4.72 22.80 -3.98
N VAL A 71 -5.75 23.16 -3.20
CA VAL A 71 -6.33 24.52 -3.21
C VAL A 71 -5.34 25.60 -2.73
N GLN A 72 -4.33 25.26 -1.92
CA GLN A 72 -3.32 26.23 -1.44
C GLN A 72 -2.27 26.60 -2.49
N TYR A 73 -2.12 25.81 -3.56
CA TYR A 73 -1.18 26.07 -4.66
C TYR A 73 -1.84 26.71 -5.90
N LEU A 74 -3.15 27.03 -5.80
CA LEU A 74 -3.95 27.66 -6.86
C LEU A 74 -4.41 29.09 -6.48
N LYS A 75 -3.82 29.69 -5.43
CA LYS A 75 -4.04 31.07 -5.02
C LYS A 75 -2.81 31.92 -5.29
#